data_AF-I8QTB9-F1
#
_entry.id   AF-I8QTB9-F1
#
_cell.length_a   1.000
_cell.length_b   1.000
_cell.length_c   1.000
_cell.angle_alpha   90.00
_cell.angle_beta   90.00
_cell.angle_gamma   90.00
#
_symmetry.space_group_name_H-M   'P 1'
#
loop_
_entity.id
_entity.type
_entity.pdbx_description
1 polymer ?
#
loop_
_entity_poly.entity_id
_entity_poly.type
_entity_poly.pdbx_seq_one_letter_code
_entity_poly.pdbx_strand_id
1 'polypeptide(L)'
;MAHVLAVANQKGGVAKTTSVSSLGAALSELGRRVLLVDLDPQACLTFSLGLDPDTLELSVHDVLLGRLSAGIVITRTSDGMDLLPATIELAGCEAVLLSRTGREHALRLALAEVIDAYDFVLIDCPPSLGVLTINGLTAADEVVVPLQCETLSHRGVGQLLDTVHDVQRLTNPRLGVRGVLPTLFDGRTAHCRAVLADVSARYDIAVLAPPIARSVRFAEAPGTGRSILSTARRSKGAEAYRAHARAIAEVSGQAAPHSGPAVVAVEPAHLEPGTAEVEPVEVETVVAVPLEAVALEAVALEPVRVEPVPIGADRARV
;
A
#
# COMPACT_ATOMS: atom_id res chain seq x y z
N MET A 1 10.18 -11.69 -8.58
CA MET A 1 9.38 -11.17 -7.44
C MET A 1 9.19 -9.68 -7.68
N ALA A 2 7.95 -9.18 -7.58
CA ALA A 2 7.65 -7.76 -7.81
C ALA A 2 8.36 -6.86 -6.77
N HIS A 3 8.71 -5.65 -7.18
CA HIS A 3 9.19 -4.61 -6.28
C HIS A 3 8.01 -3.80 -5.72
N VAL A 4 7.85 -3.77 -4.40
CA VAL A 4 6.71 -3.11 -3.72
C VAL A 4 7.14 -1.75 -3.17
N LEU A 5 6.50 -0.68 -3.65
CA LEU A 5 6.80 0.70 -3.29
C LEU A 5 5.61 1.34 -2.58
N ALA A 6 5.76 1.69 -1.31
CA ALA A 6 4.79 2.50 -0.59
C ALA A 6 5.02 4.00 -0.84
N VAL A 7 3.93 4.75 -0.95
CA VAL A 7 3.96 6.22 -1.01
C VAL A 7 3.21 6.74 0.22
N ALA A 8 3.95 7.25 1.19
CA ALA A 8 3.40 7.59 2.51
C ALA A 8 3.83 8.98 2.98
N ASN A 9 2.89 9.67 3.63
CA ASN A 9 3.10 10.89 4.39
C ASN A 9 1.82 11.19 5.20
N GLN A 10 1.97 11.46 6.49
CA GLN A 10 0.86 11.84 7.37
C GLN A 10 0.15 13.12 6.89
N LYS A 11 0.85 14.03 6.21
CA LYS A 11 0.23 15.26 5.71
C LYS A 11 -0.66 14.96 4.50
N GLY A 12 -1.90 15.44 4.54
CA GLY A 12 -2.81 15.49 3.39
C GLY A 12 -2.33 16.49 2.33
N GLY A 13 -2.71 16.28 1.06
CA GLY A 13 -2.45 17.26 -0.01
C GLY A 13 -1.00 17.32 -0.54
N VAL A 14 -0.09 16.45 -0.10
CA VAL A 14 1.32 16.43 -0.57
C VAL A 14 1.53 15.66 -1.89
N ALA A 15 0.45 15.36 -2.62
CA ALA A 15 0.46 14.64 -3.89
C ALA A 15 0.87 13.14 -3.81
N LYS A 16 0.46 12.40 -2.77
CA LYS A 16 0.66 10.94 -2.64
C LYS A 16 0.00 10.17 -3.78
N THR A 17 -1.33 10.25 -3.86
CA THR A 17 -2.16 9.66 -4.93
C THR A 17 -1.72 10.04 -6.33
N THR A 18 -1.39 11.32 -6.53
CA THR A 18 -0.86 11.80 -7.82
C THR A 18 0.47 11.15 -8.15
N SER A 19 1.34 10.96 -7.16
CA SER A 19 2.62 10.28 -7.35
C SER A 19 2.41 8.80 -7.68
N VAL A 20 1.51 8.11 -6.99
CA VAL A 20 1.20 6.69 -7.23
C VAL A 20 0.66 6.47 -8.65
N SER A 21 -0.41 7.16 -9.01
CA SER A 21 -1.00 7.07 -10.36
C SER A 21 0.00 7.44 -11.46
N SER A 22 0.79 8.50 -11.26
CA SER A 22 1.73 8.98 -12.28
C SER A 22 2.96 8.08 -12.44
N LEU A 23 3.54 7.61 -11.32
CA LEU A 23 4.65 6.65 -11.35
C LEU A 23 4.18 5.32 -11.94
N GLY A 24 2.98 4.87 -11.56
CA GLY A 24 2.38 3.65 -12.11
C GLY A 24 2.23 3.70 -13.62
N ALA A 25 1.63 4.77 -14.14
CA ALA A 25 1.50 4.98 -15.58
C ALA A 25 2.86 5.08 -16.27
N ALA A 26 3.84 5.78 -15.69
CA ALA A 26 5.17 5.89 -16.25
C ALA A 26 5.93 4.55 -16.27
N LEU A 27 5.75 3.69 -15.27
CA LEU A 27 6.29 2.33 -15.26
C LEU A 27 5.60 1.43 -16.30
N SER A 28 4.28 1.58 -16.48
CA SER A 28 3.53 0.88 -17.52
C SER A 28 3.96 1.31 -18.93
N GLU A 29 4.24 2.60 -19.16
CA GLU A 29 4.86 3.09 -20.41
C GLU A 29 6.23 2.44 -20.70
N LEU A 30 6.96 1.98 -19.67
CA LEU A 30 8.21 1.22 -19.80
C LEU A 30 7.98 -0.28 -20.03
N GLY A 31 6.74 -0.72 -20.23
CA GLY A 31 6.36 -2.11 -20.48
C GLY A 31 6.33 -2.98 -19.22
N ARG A 32 6.25 -2.37 -18.03
CA ARG A 32 6.17 -3.12 -16.76
C ARG A 32 4.74 -3.51 -16.42
N ARG A 33 4.57 -4.68 -15.81
CA ARG A 33 3.30 -5.10 -15.20
C ARG A 33 3.17 -4.42 -13.84
N VAL A 34 2.18 -3.52 -13.70
CA VAL A 34 2.04 -2.65 -12.53
C VAL A 34 0.69 -2.87 -11.86
N LEU A 35 0.72 -3.17 -10.56
CA LEU A 35 -0.44 -3.12 -9.68
C LEU A 35 -0.38 -1.84 -8.84
N LEU A 36 -1.50 -1.12 -8.78
CA LEU A 36 -1.71 -0.03 -7.85
C LEU A 36 -2.63 -0.50 -6.73
N VAL A 37 -2.36 -0.10 -5.49
CA VAL A 37 -3.20 -0.40 -4.33
C VAL A 37 -3.62 0.91 -3.71
N ASP A 38 -4.93 1.16 -3.67
CA ASP A 38 -5.50 2.28 -2.93
C ASP A 38 -5.73 1.82 -1.49
N LEU A 39 -5.07 2.41 -0.49
CA LEU A 39 -5.33 2.15 0.93
C LEU A 39 -5.96 3.36 1.63
N ASP A 40 -6.39 4.37 0.89
CA ASP A 40 -7.06 5.52 1.49
C ASP A 40 -8.58 5.29 1.46
N PRO A 41 -9.29 5.33 2.60
CA PRO A 41 -10.75 5.27 2.61
C PRO A 41 -11.42 6.39 1.82
N GLN A 42 -10.71 7.48 1.50
CA GLN A 42 -11.19 8.52 0.58
C GLN A 42 -11.15 8.11 -0.90
N ALA A 43 -10.59 6.94 -1.22
CA ALA A 43 -10.57 6.33 -2.53
C ALA A 43 -10.11 7.26 -3.67
N CYS A 44 -9.20 8.18 -3.36
CA CYS A 44 -8.78 9.23 -4.30
C CYS A 44 -8.05 8.65 -5.51
N LEU A 45 -7.29 7.56 -5.33
CA LEU A 45 -6.60 6.89 -6.43
C LEU A 45 -7.61 6.20 -7.33
N THR A 46 -8.55 5.48 -6.72
CA THR A 46 -9.64 4.78 -7.39
C THR A 46 -10.44 5.73 -8.28
N PHE A 47 -10.91 6.85 -7.72
CA PHE A 47 -11.59 7.91 -8.47
C PHE A 47 -10.73 8.48 -9.60
N SER A 48 -9.47 8.81 -9.31
CA SER A 48 -8.57 9.42 -10.29
C SER A 48 -8.27 8.53 -11.51
N LEU A 49 -8.51 7.23 -11.40
CA LEU A 49 -8.29 6.24 -12.46
C LEU A 49 -9.60 5.79 -13.14
N GLY A 50 -10.70 6.51 -12.88
CA GLY A 50 -11.93 6.41 -13.65
C GLY A 50 -12.95 5.43 -13.10
N LEU A 51 -12.78 4.95 -11.86
CA LEU A 51 -13.76 4.13 -11.15
C LEU A 51 -14.48 4.98 -10.12
N ASP A 52 -15.81 4.89 -10.07
CA ASP A 52 -16.60 5.58 -9.06
C ASP A 52 -16.65 4.73 -7.78
N PRO A 53 -15.97 5.15 -6.68
CA PRO A 53 -15.93 4.39 -5.43
C PRO A 53 -17.32 4.14 -4.83
N ASP A 54 -18.30 5.01 -5.07
CA ASP A 54 -19.65 4.88 -4.52
C ASP A 54 -20.45 3.76 -5.20
N THR A 55 -19.99 3.29 -6.36
CA THR A 55 -20.63 2.22 -7.14
C THR A 55 -19.91 0.87 -7.04
N LEU A 56 -18.73 0.83 -6.41
CA LEU A 56 -17.95 -0.39 -6.27
C LEU A 56 -18.51 -1.26 -5.15
N GLU A 57 -18.91 -2.48 -5.48
CA GLU A 57 -19.40 -3.45 -4.50
C GLU A 57 -18.26 -4.13 -3.73
N LEU A 58 -17.08 -4.26 -4.36
CA LEU A 58 -15.93 -4.98 -3.82
C LEU A 58 -14.70 -4.07 -3.82
N SER A 59 -13.94 -4.09 -2.74
CA SER A 59 -12.71 -3.28 -2.63
C SER A 59 -11.63 -3.95 -1.78
N VAL A 60 -10.49 -3.29 -1.64
CA VAL A 60 -9.39 -3.71 -0.77
C VAL A 60 -9.86 -4.00 0.66
N HIS A 61 -10.96 -3.38 1.10
CA HIS A 61 -11.61 -3.69 2.37
C HIS A 61 -11.90 -5.19 2.52
N ASP A 62 -12.53 -5.83 1.54
CA ASP A 62 -12.92 -7.24 1.63
C ASP A 62 -11.72 -8.17 1.58
N VAL A 63 -10.68 -7.74 0.88
CA VAL A 63 -9.39 -8.41 0.79
C VAL A 63 -8.66 -8.37 2.14
N LEU A 64 -8.55 -7.19 2.78
CA LEU A 64 -7.91 -7.05 4.09
C LEU A 64 -8.67 -7.78 5.20
N LEU A 65 -9.98 -7.92 5.05
CA LEU A 65 -10.79 -8.73 5.96
C LEU A 65 -10.71 -10.23 5.68
N GLY A 66 -9.99 -10.66 4.62
CA GLY A 66 -9.81 -12.06 4.26
C GLY A 66 -11.09 -12.71 3.74
N ARG A 67 -12.04 -11.91 3.23
CA ARG A 67 -13.30 -12.41 2.66
C ARG A 67 -13.14 -12.84 1.22
N LEU A 68 -12.28 -12.16 0.48
CA LEU A 68 -12.00 -12.40 -0.93
C LEU A 68 -10.50 -12.36 -1.20
N SER A 69 -10.07 -13.12 -2.21
CA SER A 69 -8.71 -13.02 -2.77
C SER A 69 -8.54 -11.69 -3.50
N ALA A 70 -7.34 -11.12 -3.43
CA ALA A 70 -7.00 -9.89 -4.15
C ALA A 70 -7.25 -10.01 -5.66
N GLY A 71 -7.01 -11.19 -6.25
CA GLY A 71 -7.17 -11.42 -7.69
C GLY A 71 -8.59 -11.23 -8.21
N ILE A 72 -9.61 -11.41 -7.37
CA ILE A 72 -11.04 -11.23 -7.73
C ILE A 72 -11.41 -9.74 -7.78
N VAL A 73 -10.78 -8.93 -6.94
CA VAL A 73 -11.13 -7.52 -6.72
C VAL A 73 -10.31 -6.59 -7.62
N ILE A 74 -9.14 -7.04 -8.08
CA ILE A 74 -8.29 -6.28 -8.98
C ILE A 74 -9.00 -6.00 -10.30
N THR A 75 -8.92 -4.74 -10.75
CA THR A 75 -9.53 -4.28 -12.00
C THR A 75 -8.52 -3.55 -12.89
N ARG A 76 -8.77 -3.57 -14.20
CA ARG A 76 -7.90 -2.97 -15.22
C ARG A 76 -8.23 -1.49 -15.39
N THR A 77 -7.21 -0.63 -15.35
CA THR A 77 -7.35 0.81 -15.60
C THR A 77 -7.15 1.15 -17.07
N SER A 78 -7.69 2.30 -17.50
CA SER A 78 -7.57 2.78 -18.88
C SER A 78 -6.13 3.13 -19.31
N ASP A 79 -5.23 3.31 -18.34
CA ASP A 79 -3.82 3.64 -18.53
C ASP A 79 -2.91 2.40 -18.54
N GLY A 80 -3.49 1.19 -18.48
CA GLY A 80 -2.75 -0.05 -18.61
C GLY A 80 -2.04 -0.51 -17.33
N MET A 81 -2.45 -0.01 -16.17
CA MET A 81 -2.14 -0.60 -14.87
C MET A 81 -3.32 -1.40 -14.36
N ASP A 82 -3.07 -2.32 -13.45
CA ASP A 82 -4.10 -2.93 -12.63
C ASP A 82 -4.25 -2.15 -11.32
N LEU A 83 -5.44 -2.17 -10.74
CA LEU A 83 -5.78 -1.45 -9.52
C LEU A 83 -6.53 -2.38 -8.57
N LEU A 84 -6.08 -2.43 -7.33
CA LEU A 84 -6.85 -2.91 -6.18
C LEU A 84 -7.54 -1.68 -5.56
N PRO A 85 -8.83 -1.45 -5.85
CA PRO A 85 -9.52 -0.21 -5.51
C PRO A 85 -9.88 -0.13 -4.03
N ALA A 86 -10.17 1.08 -3.56
CA ALA A 86 -10.70 1.35 -2.23
C ALA A 86 -12.11 1.96 -2.31
N THR A 87 -12.83 1.83 -1.20
CA THR A 87 -14.13 2.44 -0.96
C THR A 87 -14.19 2.95 0.49
N ILE A 88 -15.23 3.70 0.84
CA ILE A 88 -15.35 4.30 2.18
C ILE A 88 -15.43 3.26 3.31
N GLU A 89 -15.87 2.03 3.01
CA GLU A 89 -15.92 0.89 3.92
C GLU A 89 -14.54 0.58 4.52
N LEU A 90 -13.45 0.93 3.81
CA LEU A 90 -12.08 0.77 4.32
C LEU A 90 -11.86 1.51 5.65
N ALA A 91 -12.58 2.60 5.93
CA ALA A 91 -12.54 3.28 7.23
C ALA A 91 -13.05 2.36 8.36
N GLY A 92 -14.07 1.53 8.09
CA GLY A 92 -14.55 0.51 9.01
C GLY A 92 -13.57 -0.64 9.20
N CYS A 93 -12.76 -0.94 8.16
CA CYS A 93 -11.71 -1.96 8.23
C CYS A 93 -10.73 -1.70 9.37
N GLU A 94 -10.35 -0.43 9.60
CA GLU A 94 -9.37 -0.07 10.62
C GLU A 94 -9.79 -0.57 12.01
N ALA A 95 -11.05 -0.36 12.37
CA ALA A 95 -11.60 -0.81 13.64
C ALA A 95 -11.62 -2.35 13.76
N VAL A 96 -11.95 -3.05 12.68
CA VAL A 96 -11.99 -4.52 12.66
C VAL A 96 -10.57 -5.10 12.78
N LEU A 97 -9.62 -4.55 12.02
CA LEU A 97 -8.21 -4.97 12.03
C LEU A 97 -7.59 -4.84 13.42
N LEU A 98 -7.98 -3.85 14.22
CA LEU A 98 -7.44 -3.68 15.58
C LEU A 98 -7.66 -4.91 16.48
N SER A 99 -8.72 -5.69 16.27
CA SER A 99 -8.99 -6.90 17.06
C SER A 99 -8.31 -8.17 16.52
N ARG A 100 -7.67 -8.10 15.35
CA ARG A 100 -7.05 -9.25 14.70
C ARG A 100 -5.57 -9.38 15.07
N THR A 101 -5.14 -10.62 15.29
CA THR A 101 -3.73 -10.96 15.42
C THR A 101 -3.03 -10.82 14.07
N GLY A 102 -1.83 -10.22 14.05
CA GLY A 102 -1.05 -10.03 12.81
C GLY A 102 -1.69 -9.04 11.83
N ARG A 103 -2.55 -8.14 12.32
CA ARG A 103 -3.27 -7.12 11.53
C ARG A 103 -2.36 -6.25 10.67
N GLU A 104 -1.11 -6.06 11.07
CA GLU A 104 -0.09 -5.30 10.34
C GLU A 104 0.36 -6.01 9.05
N HIS A 105 0.12 -7.32 8.94
CA HIS A 105 0.51 -8.15 7.80
C HIS A 105 -0.63 -8.43 6.83
N ALA A 106 -1.85 -7.92 7.08
CA ALA A 106 -3.04 -8.25 6.29
C ALA A 106 -2.83 -7.99 4.79
N LEU A 107 -2.29 -6.81 4.44
CA LEU A 107 -2.00 -6.49 3.04
C LEU A 107 -0.89 -7.35 2.44
N ARG A 108 0.19 -7.61 3.20
CA ARG A 108 1.31 -8.43 2.71
C ARG A 108 0.85 -9.84 2.36
N LEU A 109 -0.01 -10.43 3.20
CA LEU A 109 -0.59 -11.75 2.97
C LEU A 109 -1.51 -11.74 1.74
N ALA A 110 -2.37 -10.74 1.62
CA ALA A 110 -3.25 -10.60 0.46
C ALA A 110 -2.48 -10.45 -0.86
N LEU A 111 -1.40 -9.66 -0.86
CA LEU A 111 -0.59 -9.45 -2.05
C LEU A 111 0.20 -10.70 -2.45
N ALA A 112 0.56 -11.57 -1.51
CA ALA A 112 1.35 -12.78 -1.79
C ALA A 112 0.69 -13.70 -2.83
N GLU A 113 -0.65 -13.69 -2.93
CA GLU A 113 -1.41 -14.50 -3.88
C GLU A 113 -1.26 -14.02 -5.34
N VAL A 114 -0.95 -12.74 -5.54
CA VAL A 114 -0.93 -12.10 -6.87
C VAL A 114 0.42 -11.49 -7.22
N ILE A 115 1.37 -11.47 -6.28
CA ILE A 115 2.62 -10.71 -6.40
C ILE A 115 3.46 -11.09 -7.62
N ASP A 116 3.46 -12.36 -8.02
CA ASP A 116 4.25 -12.87 -9.15
C ASP A 116 3.70 -12.45 -10.53
N ALA A 117 2.45 -11.96 -10.58
CA ALA A 117 1.84 -11.41 -11.79
C ALA A 117 2.36 -10.01 -12.14
N TYR A 118 3.11 -9.37 -11.23
CA TYR A 118 3.56 -7.99 -11.37
C TYR A 118 5.07 -7.86 -11.33
N ASP A 119 5.57 -6.79 -11.94
CA ASP A 119 6.96 -6.34 -11.78
C ASP A 119 7.05 -5.28 -10.69
N PHE A 120 5.99 -4.46 -10.54
CA PHE A 120 5.88 -3.41 -9.53
C PHE A 120 4.50 -3.40 -8.87
N VAL A 121 4.48 -3.15 -7.56
CA VAL A 121 3.27 -2.83 -6.81
C VAL A 121 3.46 -1.47 -6.15
N LEU A 122 2.57 -0.51 -6.39
CA LEU A 122 2.62 0.81 -5.76
C LEU A 122 1.44 0.97 -4.81
N ILE A 123 1.71 1.33 -3.56
CA ILE A 123 0.71 1.44 -2.50
C ILE A 123 0.51 2.92 -2.16
N ASP A 124 -0.72 3.43 -2.34
CA ASP A 124 -1.14 4.77 -1.91
C ASP A 124 -1.63 4.73 -0.47
N CYS A 125 -0.80 5.20 0.46
CA CYS A 125 -1.15 5.22 1.87
C CYS A 125 -2.02 6.45 2.22
N PRO A 126 -2.93 6.33 3.21
CA PRO A 126 -3.76 7.45 3.66
C PRO A 126 -2.92 8.56 4.34
N PRO A 127 -3.48 9.78 4.55
CA PRO A 127 -2.87 10.85 5.34
C PRO A 127 -2.96 10.58 6.86
N SER A 128 -2.61 9.37 7.27
CA SER A 128 -2.56 8.94 8.67
C SER A 128 -1.34 8.04 8.89
N LEU A 129 -0.96 7.83 10.15
CA LEU A 129 0.06 6.85 10.54
C LEU A 129 -0.61 5.68 11.29
N GLY A 130 -1.84 5.35 10.87
CA GLY A 130 -2.66 4.28 11.46
C GLY A 130 -2.36 2.90 10.89
N VAL A 131 -3.26 1.96 11.16
CA VAL A 131 -3.09 0.54 10.80
C VAL A 131 -2.99 0.31 9.29
N LEU A 132 -3.66 1.11 8.46
CA LEU A 132 -3.57 1.00 6.99
C LEU A 132 -2.19 1.41 6.47
N THR A 133 -1.65 2.52 6.97
CA THR A 133 -0.27 2.93 6.63
C THR A 133 0.75 1.91 7.11
N ILE A 134 0.57 1.36 8.32
CA ILE A 134 1.43 0.28 8.84
C ILE A 134 1.35 -0.96 7.94
N ASN A 135 0.17 -1.32 7.42
CA ASN A 135 0.01 -2.40 6.45
C ASN A 135 0.77 -2.12 5.15
N GLY A 136 0.64 -0.91 4.61
CA GLY A 136 1.37 -0.49 3.41
C GLY A 136 2.88 -0.58 3.58
N LEU A 137 3.41 -0.03 4.68
CA LEU A 137 4.85 -0.08 5.00
C LEU A 137 5.34 -1.50 5.31
N THR A 138 4.50 -2.31 5.95
CA THR A 138 4.81 -3.72 6.20
C THR A 138 4.83 -4.49 4.87
N ALA A 139 3.96 -4.22 3.91
CA ALA A 139 4.01 -4.90 2.61
C ALA A 139 5.17 -4.44 1.70
N ALA A 140 5.71 -3.23 1.90
CA ALA A 140 6.65 -2.61 0.97
C ALA A 140 8.12 -3.04 1.12
N ASP A 141 8.86 -3.01 0.01
CA ASP A 141 10.32 -3.08 0.00
C ASP A 141 10.92 -1.70 0.29
N GLU A 142 10.32 -0.65 -0.28
CA GLU A 142 10.77 0.73 -0.12
C GLU A 142 9.60 1.68 0.11
N VAL A 143 9.85 2.79 0.83
CA VAL A 143 8.93 3.92 0.93
C VAL A 143 9.48 5.17 0.28
N VAL A 144 8.64 5.84 -0.52
CA VAL A 144 8.85 7.20 -1.01
C VAL A 144 8.01 8.16 -0.19
N VAL A 145 8.59 9.31 0.17
CA VAL A 145 7.95 10.33 0.99
C VAL A 145 7.68 11.59 0.18
N PRO A 146 6.48 11.77 -0.42
CA PRO A 146 6.13 13.01 -1.10
C PRO A 146 6.12 14.18 -0.11
N LEU A 147 6.76 15.29 -0.48
CA LEU A 147 6.91 16.45 0.39
C LEU A 147 6.63 17.74 -0.36
N GLN A 148 5.58 18.43 0.07
CA GLN A 148 5.34 19.82 -0.30
C GLN A 148 6.17 20.74 0.60
N CYS A 149 6.92 21.66 0.00
CA CYS A 149 7.82 22.55 0.73
C CYS A 149 7.08 23.74 1.35
N GLU A 150 6.42 23.52 2.48
CA GLU A 150 5.76 24.54 3.30
C GLU A 150 6.38 24.67 4.70
N THR A 151 6.01 25.73 5.41
CA THR A 151 6.30 25.87 6.84
C THR A 151 5.83 24.62 7.61
N LEU A 152 6.67 24.08 8.50
CA LEU A 152 6.45 22.85 9.30
C LEU A 152 6.49 21.50 8.56
N SER A 153 6.91 21.46 7.29
CA SER A 153 6.91 20.20 6.52
C SER A 153 7.88 19.13 7.06
N HIS A 154 8.90 19.52 7.84
CA HIS A 154 9.83 18.58 8.47
C HIS A 154 9.17 17.71 9.56
N ARG A 155 8.15 18.21 10.27
CA ARG A 155 7.52 17.47 11.39
C ARG A 155 6.86 16.18 10.91
N GLY A 156 6.13 16.25 9.80
CA GLY A 156 5.46 15.08 9.22
C GLY A 156 6.46 14.03 8.71
N VAL A 157 7.61 14.47 8.19
CA VAL A 157 8.70 13.56 7.79
C VAL A 157 9.26 12.84 9.02
N GLY A 158 9.56 13.56 10.10
CA GLY A 158 10.05 12.95 11.34
C GLY A 158 9.10 11.87 11.89
N GLN A 159 7.80 12.17 12.00
CA GLN A 159 6.80 11.22 12.50
C GLN A 159 6.67 9.97 11.59
N LEU A 160 6.76 10.14 10.27
CA LEU A 160 6.78 9.02 9.36
C LEU A 160 8.05 8.17 9.53
N LEU A 161 9.22 8.79 9.69
CA LEU A 161 10.47 8.07 9.90
C LEU A 161 10.49 7.30 11.21
N ASP A 162 9.94 7.86 12.28
CA ASP A 162 9.73 7.13 13.55
C ASP A 162 8.85 5.89 13.32
N THR A 163 7.76 6.05 12.55
CA THR A 163 6.87 4.93 12.20
C THR A 163 7.57 3.87 11.33
N VAL A 164 8.37 4.30 10.36
CA VAL A 164 9.18 3.39 9.52
C VAL A 164 10.16 2.60 10.38
N HIS A 165 10.79 3.24 11.37
CA HIS A 165 11.74 2.59 12.25
C HIS A 165 11.07 1.55 13.15
N ASP A 166 9.87 1.84 13.65
CA ASP A 166 9.05 0.88 14.39
C ASP A 166 8.63 -0.31 13.50
N VAL A 167 8.20 -0.05 12.25
CA VAL A 167 7.87 -1.09 11.26
C VAL A 167 9.11 -1.95 10.96
N GLN A 168 10.28 -1.36 10.75
CA GLN A 168 11.53 -2.08 10.53
C GLN A 168 11.85 -3.03 11.68
N ARG A 169 11.68 -2.57 12.93
CA ARG A 169 11.96 -3.39 14.11
C ARG A 169 10.94 -4.51 14.32
N LEU A 170 9.67 -4.28 14.00
CA LEU A 170 8.57 -5.14 14.43
C LEU A 170 8.03 -6.06 13.33
N THR A 171 7.89 -5.58 12.09
CA THR A 171 7.11 -6.27 11.04
C THR A 171 7.82 -6.37 9.68
N ASN A 172 8.79 -5.49 9.40
CA ASN A 172 9.50 -5.47 8.12
C ASN A 172 10.96 -4.97 8.21
N PRO A 173 11.91 -5.81 8.67
CA PRO A 173 13.32 -5.44 8.79
C PRO A 173 14.03 -5.04 7.50
N ARG A 174 13.41 -5.29 6.33
CA ARG A 174 13.97 -4.99 5.01
C ARG A 174 13.43 -3.69 4.40
N LEU A 175 12.46 -3.03 5.05
CA LEU A 175 11.88 -1.79 4.53
C LEU A 175 12.96 -0.72 4.37
N GLY A 176 13.21 -0.30 3.13
CA GLY A 176 14.11 0.80 2.80
C GLY A 176 13.38 2.14 2.76
N VAL A 177 14.09 3.21 3.08
CA VAL A 177 13.62 4.58 2.81
C VAL A 177 14.28 5.05 1.52
N ARG A 178 13.52 5.08 0.42
CA ARG A 178 14.06 5.49 -0.88
C ARG A 178 14.46 6.96 -0.88
N GLY A 179 13.61 7.80 -0.28
CA GLY A 179 13.88 9.21 -0.12
C GLY A 179 12.64 10.10 -0.17
N VAL A 180 12.89 11.40 -0.07
CA VAL A 180 11.89 12.46 -0.14
C VAL A 180 11.67 12.86 -1.59
N LEU A 181 10.44 12.79 -2.09
CA LEU A 181 10.07 13.30 -3.41
C LEU A 181 9.52 14.73 -3.26
N PRO A 182 10.23 15.78 -3.72
CA PRO A 182 9.69 17.13 -3.66
C PRO A 182 8.51 17.28 -4.60
N THR A 183 7.33 17.59 -4.06
CA THR A 183 6.10 17.79 -4.81
C THR A 183 5.62 19.24 -4.71
N LEU A 184 4.78 19.64 -5.67
CA LEU A 184 4.22 21.00 -5.76
C LEU A 184 5.31 22.09 -5.74
N PHE A 185 6.48 21.77 -6.28
CA PHE A 185 7.70 22.55 -6.15
C PHE A 185 7.61 23.90 -6.90
N ASP A 186 8.01 24.98 -6.22
CA ASP A 186 8.18 26.32 -6.81
C ASP A 186 9.65 26.75 -6.75
N GLY A 187 10.35 26.56 -7.87
CA GLY A 187 11.77 26.87 -8.01
C GLY A 187 12.12 28.36 -7.96
N ARG A 188 11.13 29.26 -8.03
CA ARG A 188 11.35 30.72 -7.94
C ARG A 188 11.68 31.15 -6.52
N THR A 189 11.31 30.36 -5.52
CA THR A 189 11.52 30.68 -4.11
C THR A 189 12.77 30.00 -3.55
N ALA A 190 13.52 30.69 -2.69
CA ALA A 190 14.61 30.07 -1.93
C ALA A 190 14.08 29.13 -0.83
N HIS A 191 12.83 29.34 -0.39
CA HIS A 191 12.20 28.58 0.68
C HIS A 191 12.16 27.07 0.41
N CYS A 192 11.74 26.66 -0.80
CA CYS A 192 11.66 25.23 -1.12
C CYS A 192 13.03 24.54 -1.02
N ARG A 193 14.09 25.19 -1.51
CA ARG A 193 15.45 24.65 -1.43
C ARG A 193 15.94 24.56 0.02
N ALA A 194 15.66 25.57 0.83
CA ALA A 194 16.03 25.58 2.25
C ALA A 194 15.33 24.46 3.03
N VAL A 195 14.03 24.25 2.80
CA VAL A 195 13.26 23.17 3.45
C VAL A 195 13.81 21.80 3.06
N LEU A 196 14.11 21.56 1.78
CA LEU A 196 14.67 20.29 1.33
C LEU A 196 16.07 20.03 1.89
N ALA A 197 16.91 21.05 1.96
CA ALA A 197 18.25 20.94 2.55
C ALA A 197 18.17 20.64 4.05
N ASP A 198 17.28 21.32 4.78
CA ASP A 198 17.05 21.07 6.21
C ASP A 198 16.55 19.64 6.47
N VAL A 199 15.55 19.18 5.71
CA VAL A 199 15.03 17.82 5.84
C VAL A 199 16.10 16.77 5.54
N SER A 200 16.89 16.96 4.46
CA SER A 200 17.96 16.03 4.11
C SER A 200 19.04 15.97 5.19
N ALA A 201 19.52 17.12 5.66
CA ALA A 201 20.58 17.19 6.66
C ALA A 201 20.13 16.67 8.04
N ARG A 202 18.88 16.97 8.43
CA ARG A 202 18.35 16.61 9.76
C ARG A 202 18.07 15.12 9.89
N TYR A 203 17.58 14.48 8.83
CA TYR A 203 17.10 13.10 8.87
C TYR A 203 17.98 12.12 8.08
N ASP A 204 19.09 12.59 7.52
CA ASP A 204 20.00 11.82 6.67
C ASP A 204 19.25 11.06 5.54
N ILE A 205 18.29 11.75 4.93
CA ILE A 205 17.41 11.19 3.91
C ILE A 205 17.73 11.78 2.54
N ALA A 206 17.78 10.92 1.53
CA ALA A 206 17.98 11.33 0.16
C ALA A 206 16.80 12.19 -0.33
N VAL A 207 17.11 13.29 -1.02
CA VAL A 207 16.11 14.09 -1.75
C VAL A 207 16.11 13.63 -3.21
N LEU A 208 15.00 13.07 -3.66
CA LEU A 208 14.83 12.52 -4.99
C LEU A 208 14.74 13.65 -6.02
N ALA A 209 15.42 13.45 -7.15
CA ALA A 209 15.44 14.37 -8.28
C ALA A 209 14.95 13.66 -9.56
N PRO A 210 14.26 14.37 -10.47
CA PRO A 210 13.90 15.79 -10.42
C PRO A 210 12.69 16.10 -9.52
N PRO A 211 12.53 17.34 -9.01
CA PRO A 211 11.33 17.71 -8.26
C PRO A 211 10.09 17.78 -9.16
N ILE A 212 8.91 17.49 -8.59
CA ILE A 212 7.63 17.61 -9.29
C ILE A 212 7.10 19.04 -9.16
N ALA A 213 7.21 19.82 -10.23
CA ALA A 213 6.77 21.22 -10.26
C ALA A 213 5.24 21.34 -10.14
N ARG A 214 4.78 22.40 -9.47
CA ARG A 214 3.33 22.72 -9.40
C ARG A 214 2.76 22.95 -10.82
N SER A 215 1.61 22.34 -11.10
CA SER A 215 0.90 22.54 -12.36
C SER A 215 -0.61 22.37 -12.19
N VAL A 216 -1.41 23.22 -12.85
CA VAL A 216 -2.89 23.11 -12.87
C VAL A 216 -3.35 21.79 -13.50
N ARG A 217 -2.56 21.23 -14.42
CA ARG A 217 -2.87 19.97 -15.10
C ARG A 217 -3.00 18.78 -14.13
N PHE A 218 -2.33 18.83 -12.98
CA PHE A 218 -2.48 17.80 -11.94
C PHE A 218 -3.85 17.85 -11.28
N ALA A 219 -4.46 19.03 -11.14
CA ALA A 219 -5.80 19.18 -10.59
C ALA A 219 -6.90 18.78 -11.59
N GLU A 220 -6.63 18.90 -12.89
CA GLU A 220 -7.56 18.55 -13.96
C GLU A 220 -7.57 17.04 -14.27
N ALA A 221 -6.44 16.36 -14.10
CA ALA A 221 -6.30 14.95 -14.50
C ALA A 221 -7.29 13.98 -13.82
N PRO A 222 -7.53 14.03 -12.49
CA PRO A 222 -8.45 13.10 -11.82
C PRO A 222 -9.85 13.09 -12.42
N GLY A 223 -10.39 14.25 -12.81
CA GLY A 223 -11.73 14.36 -13.40
C GLY A 223 -11.87 13.71 -14.78
N THR A 224 -10.77 13.26 -15.39
CA THR A 224 -10.79 12.54 -16.66
C THR A 224 -10.73 11.02 -16.50
N GLY A 225 -10.55 10.52 -15.27
CA GLY A 225 -10.34 9.10 -14.98
C GLY A 225 -9.01 8.55 -15.51
N ARG A 226 -8.01 9.41 -15.71
CA ARG A 226 -6.70 9.07 -16.27
C ARG A 226 -5.58 9.84 -15.57
N SER A 227 -4.39 9.24 -15.54
CA SER A 227 -3.19 9.86 -14.98
C SER A 227 -2.73 11.09 -15.78
N ILE A 228 -1.85 11.89 -15.17
CA ILE A 228 -1.19 13.02 -15.85
C ILE A 228 -0.37 12.58 -17.08
N LEU A 229 0.14 11.33 -17.07
CA LEU A 229 0.91 10.78 -18.18
C LEU A 229 0.02 10.63 -19.41
N SER A 230 -1.26 10.30 -19.22
CA SER A 230 -2.22 10.18 -20.32
C SER A 230 -2.82 11.50 -20.77
N THR A 231 -3.19 12.36 -19.82
CA THR A 231 -3.89 13.64 -20.10
C THR A 231 -2.95 14.76 -20.53
N ALA A 232 -1.72 14.77 -20.01
CA ALA A 232 -0.72 15.81 -20.25
C ALA A 232 0.66 15.22 -20.55
N ARG A 233 0.69 14.30 -21.54
CA ARG A 233 1.86 13.50 -21.95
C ARG A 233 3.19 14.24 -22.00
N ARG A 234 3.22 15.48 -22.53
CA ARG A 234 4.45 16.27 -22.72
C ARG A 234 4.65 17.36 -21.65
N SER A 235 3.95 17.25 -20.52
CA SER A 235 4.13 18.20 -19.42
C SER A 235 5.42 17.93 -18.66
N LYS A 236 6.00 18.98 -18.06
CA LYS A 236 7.18 18.84 -17.19
C LYS A 236 6.95 17.88 -16.02
N GLY A 237 5.72 17.81 -15.51
CA GLY A 237 5.32 16.88 -14.46
C GLY A 237 5.36 15.42 -14.95
N ALA A 238 4.79 15.15 -16.12
CA ALA A 238 4.85 13.84 -16.76
C ALA A 238 6.31 13.40 -17.03
N GLU A 239 7.15 14.30 -17.56
CA GLU A 239 8.58 14.02 -17.78
C GLU A 239 9.33 13.73 -16.47
N ALA A 240 9.04 14.47 -15.40
CA ALA A 240 9.65 14.24 -14.10
C ALA A 240 9.28 12.86 -13.54
N TYR A 241 8.01 12.44 -13.63
CA TYR A 241 7.60 11.09 -13.22
C TYR A 241 8.22 9.99 -14.08
N ARG A 242 8.39 10.20 -15.40
CA ARG A 242 9.15 9.26 -16.25
C ARG A 242 10.60 9.11 -15.81
N ALA A 243 11.25 10.21 -15.41
CA ALA A 243 12.61 10.14 -14.91
C ALA A 243 12.70 9.30 -13.62
N HIS A 244 11.77 9.50 -12.69
CA HIS A 244 11.68 8.68 -11.47
C HIS A 244 11.38 7.21 -11.77
N ALA A 245 10.44 6.93 -12.68
CA ALA A 245 10.10 5.56 -13.08
C ALA A 245 11.30 4.81 -13.68
N ARG A 246 12.13 5.49 -14.50
CA ARG A 246 13.38 4.91 -15.02
C ARG A 246 14.37 4.59 -13.90
N ALA A 247 14.59 5.53 -12.98
CA ALA A 247 15.49 5.32 -11.84
C ALA A 247 15.00 4.20 -10.90
N ILE A 248 13.68 4.02 -10.76
CA ILE A 248 13.07 2.90 -10.04
C ILE A 248 13.33 1.59 -10.80
N ALA A 249 13.03 1.55 -12.09
CA ALA A 249 13.16 0.35 -12.91
C ALA A 249 14.61 -0.14 -13.09
N GLU A 250 15.59 0.77 -13.11
CA GLU A 250 17.01 0.43 -13.21
C GLU A 250 17.53 -0.28 -11.96
N VAL A 251 17.14 0.18 -10.77
CA VAL A 251 17.54 -0.42 -9.49
C VAL A 251 16.92 -1.80 -9.29
N SER A 252 15.66 -1.98 -9.73
CA SER A 252 14.97 -3.28 -9.67
C SER A 252 15.36 -4.25 -10.81
N GLY A 253 16.11 -3.77 -11.81
CA GLY A 253 16.39 -4.45 -13.08
C GLY A 253 17.35 -5.64 -13.04
N GLN A 254 17.70 -6.17 -11.86
CA GLN A 254 18.40 -7.46 -11.74
C GLN A 254 17.46 -8.68 -11.77
N ALA A 255 16.15 -8.48 -11.87
CA ALA A 255 15.19 -9.55 -12.15
C ALA A 255 14.73 -9.50 -13.63
N ALA A 256 14.97 -10.59 -14.36
CA ALA A 256 14.55 -10.75 -15.75
C ALA A 256 13.02 -10.64 -15.90
N PRO A 257 12.48 -10.14 -17.04
CA PRO A 257 11.04 -10.04 -17.24
C PRO A 257 10.40 -11.43 -17.18
N HIS A 258 9.39 -11.58 -16.31
CA HIS A 258 8.61 -12.81 -16.20
C HIS A 258 7.45 -12.77 -17.19
N SER A 259 7.39 -13.77 -18.07
CA SER A 259 6.25 -14.03 -18.97
C SER A 259 5.17 -14.81 -18.20
N GLY A 260 4.40 -14.13 -17.36
CA GLY A 260 3.19 -14.66 -16.72
C GLY A 260 1.92 -14.22 -17.45
N PRO A 261 0.82 -14.99 -17.40
CA PRO A 261 -0.43 -14.61 -18.05
C PRO A 261 -1.03 -13.35 -17.41
N ALA A 262 -1.69 -12.51 -18.21
CA ALA A 262 -2.47 -11.39 -17.71
C ALA A 262 -3.60 -11.89 -16.81
N VAL A 263 -3.85 -11.22 -15.67
CA VAL A 263 -5.01 -11.49 -14.84
C VAL A 263 -6.25 -11.24 -15.69
N VAL A 264 -7.05 -12.28 -15.91
CA VAL A 264 -8.28 -12.19 -16.70
C VAL A 264 -9.30 -11.43 -15.85
N ALA A 265 -9.62 -10.20 -16.25
CA ALA A 265 -10.74 -9.46 -15.66
C ALA A 265 -12.02 -10.29 -15.84
N VAL A 266 -12.66 -10.63 -14.73
CA VAL A 266 -14.01 -11.20 -14.75
C VAL A 266 -14.96 -10.01 -14.91
N GLU A 267 -15.71 -9.96 -16.01
CA GLU A 267 -16.74 -8.92 -16.17
C GLU A 267 -17.77 -9.03 -15.02
N PRO A 268 -18.15 -7.92 -14.38
CA PRO A 268 -19.21 -7.95 -13.37
C PRO A 268 -20.51 -8.36 -14.05
N ALA A 269 -21.11 -9.46 -13.58
CA ALA A 269 -22.39 -9.91 -14.08
C ALA A 269 -23.45 -8.83 -13.86
N HIS A 270 -24.06 -8.35 -14.94
CA HIS A 270 -25.24 -7.49 -14.87
C HIS A 270 -26.39 -8.25 -14.19
N LEU A 271 -26.62 -7.95 -12.91
CA LEU A 271 -27.84 -8.34 -12.22
C LEU A 271 -28.90 -7.26 -12.49
N GLU A 272 -29.83 -7.55 -13.41
CA GLU A 272 -31.03 -6.72 -13.55
C GLU A 272 -31.94 -6.87 -12.32
N PRO A 273 -32.58 -5.78 -11.85
CA PRO A 273 -33.47 -5.84 -10.71
C PRO A 273 -34.83 -6.42 -11.13
N GLY A 274 -34.96 -7.73 -11.04
CA GLY A 274 -36.21 -8.47 -11.30
C GLY A 274 -36.73 -9.16 -10.05
N THR A 275 -37.96 -8.84 -9.67
CA THR A 275 -38.75 -9.47 -8.61
C THR A 275 -38.83 -11.00 -8.80
N ALA A 276 -38.24 -11.77 -7.88
CA ALA A 276 -38.52 -13.19 -7.75
C ALA A 276 -38.50 -13.57 -6.27
N GLU A 277 -39.65 -14.07 -5.79
CA GLU A 277 -39.79 -14.68 -4.48
C GLU A 277 -38.80 -15.83 -4.35
N VAL A 278 -38.04 -15.84 -3.24
CA VAL A 278 -37.08 -16.90 -2.93
C VAL A 278 -37.85 -18.05 -2.31
N GLU A 279 -38.10 -19.11 -3.08
CA GLU A 279 -38.42 -20.42 -2.49
C GLU A 279 -37.16 -21.01 -1.84
N PRO A 280 -37.27 -21.67 -0.68
CA PRO A 280 -36.12 -22.23 0.02
C PRO A 280 -35.55 -23.42 -0.75
N VAL A 281 -34.30 -23.32 -1.18
CA VAL A 281 -33.52 -24.43 -1.74
C VAL A 281 -33.12 -25.36 -0.59
N GLU A 282 -33.55 -26.62 -0.66
CA GLU A 282 -33.06 -27.69 0.21
C GLU A 282 -31.56 -27.90 -0.01
N VAL A 283 -30.79 -27.78 1.07
CA VAL A 283 -29.34 -28.03 1.06
C VAL A 283 -29.12 -29.53 1.15
N GLU A 284 -28.71 -30.15 0.04
CA GLU A 284 -28.13 -31.49 0.08
C GLU A 284 -26.85 -31.47 0.92
N THR A 285 -26.82 -32.36 1.89
CA THR A 285 -25.75 -32.55 2.87
C THR A 285 -24.38 -32.73 2.21
N VAL A 286 -23.48 -31.77 2.44
CA VAL A 286 -22.05 -31.95 2.15
C VAL A 286 -21.48 -32.89 3.21
N VAL A 287 -21.16 -34.11 2.78
CA VAL A 287 -20.46 -35.13 3.57
C VAL A 287 -19.10 -34.58 3.99
N ALA A 288 -18.87 -34.47 5.30
CA ALA A 288 -17.58 -34.14 5.87
C ALA A 288 -16.55 -35.23 5.54
N VAL A 289 -15.43 -34.84 4.93
CA VAL A 289 -14.25 -35.70 4.77
C VAL A 289 -13.49 -35.69 6.10
N PRO A 290 -13.27 -36.83 6.77
CA PRO A 290 -12.54 -36.86 8.03
C PRO A 290 -11.03 -36.66 7.80
N LEU A 291 -10.42 -35.82 8.62
CA LEU A 291 -8.97 -35.66 8.74
C LEU A 291 -8.37 -36.94 9.32
N GLU A 292 -7.68 -37.72 8.50
CA GLU A 292 -6.85 -38.83 8.98
C GLU A 292 -5.60 -38.31 9.71
N ALA A 293 -5.32 -38.97 10.83
CA ALA A 293 -4.34 -38.60 11.83
C ALA A 293 -2.89 -38.68 11.32
N VAL A 294 -2.16 -37.57 11.41
CA VAL A 294 -0.70 -37.57 11.41
C VAL A 294 -0.26 -38.02 12.81
N ALA A 295 0.37 -39.19 12.89
CA ALA A 295 0.96 -39.70 14.12
C ALA A 295 2.12 -38.79 14.58
N LEU A 296 1.91 -38.12 15.71
CA LEU A 296 2.99 -37.49 16.48
C LEU A 296 3.55 -38.55 17.44
N GLU A 297 4.81 -38.96 17.22
CA GLU A 297 5.57 -39.72 18.21
C GLU A 297 5.72 -38.89 19.49
N ALA A 298 5.30 -39.48 20.61
CA ALA A 298 5.39 -38.87 21.93
C ALA A 298 6.86 -38.81 22.39
N VAL A 299 7.44 -37.61 22.45
CA VAL A 299 8.64 -37.35 23.25
C VAL A 299 8.18 -37.25 24.71
N ALA A 300 8.58 -38.23 25.53
CA ALA A 300 8.33 -38.20 26.97
C ALA A 300 9.13 -37.04 27.60
N LEU A 301 8.41 -36.04 28.11
CA LEU A 301 8.97 -35.01 28.98
C LEU A 301 8.92 -35.52 30.43
N GLU A 302 10.08 -35.67 31.05
CA GLU A 302 10.17 -35.98 32.48
C GLU A 302 9.63 -34.80 33.32
N PRO A 303 8.94 -35.07 34.44
CA PRO A 303 8.40 -34.02 35.29
C PRO A 303 9.53 -33.27 36.01
N VAL A 304 9.66 -31.98 35.71
CA VAL A 304 10.51 -31.05 36.47
C VAL A 304 9.96 -30.91 37.89
N ARG A 305 10.71 -31.40 38.88
CA ARG A 305 10.43 -31.13 40.30
C ARG A 305 10.80 -29.69 40.62
N VAL A 306 9.82 -28.89 41.02
CA VAL A 306 10.04 -27.56 41.58
C VAL A 306 10.18 -27.71 43.09
N GLU A 307 11.37 -27.48 43.63
CA GLU A 307 11.58 -27.41 45.08
C GLU A 307 11.09 -26.05 45.62
N PRO A 308 10.43 -26.02 46.80
CA PRO A 308 9.96 -24.77 47.39
C PRO A 308 11.13 -23.92 47.89
N VAL A 309 11.18 -22.66 47.45
CA VAL A 309 12.11 -21.64 47.94
C VAL A 309 11.72 -21.23 49.37
N PRO A 310 12.62 -21.29 50.36
CA PRO A 310 12.32 -20.84 51.72
C PRO A 310 12.24 -19.31 51.76
N ILE A 311 11.08 -18.78 52.15
CA ILE A 311 10.91 -17.36 52.49
C ILE A 311 11.55 -17.15 53.86
N GLY A 312 12.77 -16.59 53.86
CA GLY A 312 13.43 -16.12 55.07
C GLY A 312 12.68 -14.93 55.65
N ALA A 313 12.07 -15.12 56.82
CA ALA A 313 11.68 -14.02 57.69
C ALA A 313 12.94 -13.40 58.28
N ASP A 314 13.27 -12.16 57.88
CA ASP A 314 14.20 -11.34 58.65
C ASP A 314 13.55 -10.04 59.10
N ARG A 315 13.93 -9.71 60.31
CA ARG A 315 13.27 -8.86 61.29
C ARG A 315 13.57 -7.39 61.04
N ALA A 316 12.66 -6.57 61.56
CA ALA A 316 12.89 -5.18 61.90
C ALA A 316 14.25 -4.94 62.58
N ARG A 317 14.95 -3.88 62.15
CA ARG A 317 15.78 -3.03 63.01
C ARG A 317 16.15 -1.72 62.32
N VAL A 318 15.71 -0.64 63.00
CA VAL A 318 16.10 0.79 62.93
C VAL A 318 15.62 1.58 61.73
#